data_AF-R4WI08-F1
#
_entry.id   AF-R4WI08-F1
#
_cell.length_a   1.000
_cell.length_b   1.000
_cell.length_c   1.000
_cell.angle_alpha   90.00
_cell.angle_beta   90.00
_cell.angle_gamma   90.00
#
_symmetry.space_group_name_H-M   'P 1'
#
loop_
_entity.id
_entity.type
_entity.pdbx_description
1 polymer ?
#
loop_
_entity_poly.entity_id
_entity_poly.type
_entity_poly.pdbx_seq_one_letter_code
_entity_poly.pdbx_strand_id
1 'polypeptide(L)'
;MSPALADKCAQRLSNLRCFNERDYFDLQPDVRTAGADYAGHALLYGATEGRALFKRETVARALGEMVNGRARENLDQEACNGTSAARIASKIQCVNIYVSSRGNVFMNEIAADLAEDLRQVGVETKLLDETADMSTCVAPSLFIAPHEFFTLGRGVEWLRDEVLKHAIVYNTEQIQTPWFSRGIPAMLGASGIIDISPQTAQLFKDAGARAMHWEPGIERRKPSFSQTDLLHPLMRVLPKAARDVARTFDDWADRPLDISFFGTDSPRRDSVFGRHAGRFADYSTCIYFRRQSLGPLDGNSADGALTRIAEHVSRCSKISLNIHRDEFSYFEWHRMVRQGMAHGSLVVTDPCLPHPYLKPGVHFFQEEPRHIPNLIDWILGSADGQSKASEVVANATSLIFDSRFRDEHTRVALAFIADHSSKKEK
;
A
#
# COMPACT_ATOMS: atom_id res chain seq x y z
N MET A 1 -2.78 -17.57 20.01
CA MET A 1 -3.92 -16.76 20.48
C MET A 1 -4.65 -17.51 21.58
N SER A 2 -5.12 -16.84 22.64
CA SER A 2 -6.02 -17.45 23.62
C SER A 2 -7.39 -17.78 22.99
N PRO A 3 -8.18 -18.71 23.58
CA PRO A 3 -9.52 -19.01 23.10
C PRO A 3 -10.43 -17.77 23.01
N ALA A 4 -10.40 -16.91 24.03
CA ALA A 4 -11.23 -15.69 24.04
C ALA A 4 -10.85 -14.71 22.92
N LEU A 5 -9.56 -14.56 22.62
CA LEU A 5 -9.12 -13.73 21.49
C LEU A 5 -9.51 -14.38 20.15
N ALA A 6 -9.34 -15.70 20.03
CA ALA A 6 -9.72 -16.44 18.83
C ALA A 6 -11.22 -16.30 18.52
N ASP A 7 -12.10 -16.45 19.51
CA ASP A 7 -13.56 -16.31 19.35
C ASP A 7 -13.94 -14.90 18.89
N LYS A 8 -13.33 -13.88 19.50
CA LYS A 8 -13.51 -12.47 19.10
C LYS A 8 -13.06 -12.23 17.66
N CYS A 9 -11.91 -12.78 17.27
CA CYS A 9 -11.40 -12.68 15.91
C CYS A 9 -12.29 -13.42 14.91
N ALA A 10 -12.78 -14.61 15.25
CA ALA A 10 -13.69 -15.39 14.42
C ALA A 10 -15.01 -14.64 14.21
N GLN A 11 -15.58 -14.03 15.27
CA GLN A 11 -16.77 -13.21 15.15
C GLN A 11 -16.55 -12.00 14.23
N ARG A 12 -15.42 -11.30 14.36
CA ARG A 12 -15.06 -10.19 13.46
C ARG A 12 -14.91 -10.68 12.02
N LEU A 13 -14.27 -11.83 11.80
CA LEU A 13 -14.10 -12.44 10.48
C LEU A 13 -15.47 -12.75 9.85
N SER A 14 -16.40 -13.34 10.60
CA SER A 14 -17.78 -13.60 10.16
C SER A 14 -18.59 -12.33 9.86
N ASN A 15 -18.23 -11.20 10.47
CA ASN A 15 -18.88 -9.92 10.22
C ASN A 15 -18.31 -9.19 8.98
N LEU A 16 -17.18 -9.63 8.42
CA LEU A 16 -16.67 -9.06 7.17
C LEU A 16 -17.61 -9.41 6.03
N ARG A 17 -18.14 -8.40 5.33
CA ARG A 17 -19.08 -8.58 4.21
C ARG A 17 -18.54 -9.49 3.09
N CYS A 18 -17.23 -9.60 2.96
CA CYS A 18 -16.56 -10.41 1.97
C CYS A 18 -16.30 -11.87 2.41
N PHE A 19 -16.71 -12.28 3.61
CA PHE A 19 -16.50 -13.62 4.16
C PHE A 19 -17.82 -14.23 4.65
N ASN A 20 -18.12 -15.44 4.21
CA ASN A 20 -19.29 -16.19 4.67
C ASN A 20 -19.04 -17.70 4.58
N GLU A 21 -19.84 -18.44 5.33
CA GLU A 21 -19.76 -19.90 5.45
C GLU A 21 -19.82 -20.62 4.10
N ARG A 22 -20.80 -20.26 3.26
CA ARG A 22 -21.03 -20.91 1.97
C ARG A 22 -19.79 -20.79 1.08
N ASP A 23 -19.29 -19.58 0.91
CA ASP A 23 -18.14 -19.32 0.06
C ASP A 23 -16.85 -19.95 0.61
N TYR A 24 -16.66 -19.93 1.94
CA TYR A 24 -15.48 -20.54 2.55
C TYR A 24 -15.48 -22.06 2.34
N PHE A 25 -16.61 -22.73 2.54
CA PHE A 25 -16.71 -24.16 2.31
C PHE A 25 -16.67 -24.55 0.83
N ASP A 26 -17.12 -23.68 -0.08
CA ASP A 26 -16.93 -23.90 -1.52
C ASP A 26 -15.44 -23.86 -1.89
N LEU A 27 -14.65 -23.02 -1.22
CA LEU A 27 -13.19 -22.99 -1.36
C LEU A 27 -12.50 -24.16 -0.64
N GLN A 28 -13.07 -24.65 0.47
CA GLN A 28 -12.49 -25.66 1.35
C GLN A 28 -13.48 -26.81 1.66
N PRO A 29 -13.76 -27.71 0.69
CA PRO A 29 -14.76 -28.78 0.86
C PRO A 29 -14.41 -29.81 1.93
N ASP A 30 -13.12 -29.98 2.21
CA ASP A 30 -12.60 -30.84 3.28
C ASP A 30 -13.06 -30.35 4.67
N VAL A 31 -13.06 -29.03 4.89
CA VAL A 31 -13.49 -28.40 6.14
C VAL A 31 -14.99 -28.62 6.37
N ARG A 32 -15.80 -28.48 5.31
CA ARG A 32 -17.24 -28.79 5.34
C ARG A 32 -17.48 -30.24 5.74
N THR A 33 -16.72 -31.16 5.14
CA THR A 33 -16.85 -32.60 5.39
C THR A 33 -16.47 -32.97 6.81
N ALA A 34 -15.47 -32.29 7.38
CA ALA A 34 -15.06 -32.45 8.76
C ALA A 34 -16.05 -31.86 9.79
N GLY A 35 -17.05 -31.08 9.35
CA GLY A 35 -18.01 -30.41 10.23
C GLY A 35 -17.37 -29.34 11.13
N ALA A 36 -16.23 -28.77 10.71
CA ALA A 36 -15.54 -27.74 11.47
C ALA A 36 -16.21 -26.37 11.32
N ASP A 37 -16.11 -25.54 12.37
CA ASP A 37 -16.55 -24.14 12.31
C ASP A 37 -15.73 -23.37 11.26
N TYR A 38 -16.41 -22.73 10.31
CA TYR A 38 -15.76 -22.12 9.14
C TYR A 38 -14.87 -20.94 9.52
N ALA A 39 -15.30 -20.09 10.45
CA ALA A 39 -14.57 -18.89 10.86
C ALA A 39 -13.37 -19.25 11.77
N GLY A 40 -13.57 -20.15 12.73
CA GLY A 40 -12.53 -20.69 13.58
C GLY A 40 -11.48 -21.45 12.76
N HIS A 41 -11.90 -22.28 11.80
CA HIS A 41 -10.98 -22.97 10.91
C HIS A 41 -10.17 -21.98 10.05
N ALA A 42 -10.84 -21.02 9.41
CA ALA A 42 -10.19 -19.99 8.61
C ALA A 42 -9.13 -19.21 9.39
N LEU A 43 -9.44 -18.83 10.62
CA LEU A 43 -8.57 -18.02 11.48
C LEU A 43 -7.37 -18.82 12.02
N LEU A 44 -7.62 -20.02 12.56
CA LEU A 44 -6.60 -20.77 13.32
C LEU A 44 -5.72 -21.64 12.43
N TYR A 45 -6.25 -22.10 11.29
CA TYR A 45 -5.57 -23.04 10.40
C TYR A 45 -5.46 -22.50 8.97
N GLY A 46 -6.58 -22.05 8.38
CA GLY A 46 -6.62 -21.64 6.99
C GLY A 46 -5.63 -20.52 6.64
N ALA A 47 -5.59 -19.47 7.47
CA ALA A 47 -4.67 -18.34 7.28
C ALA A 47 -3.19 -18.75 7.32
N THR A 48 -2.81 -19.61 8.28
CA THR A 48 -1.42 -20.03 8.49
C THR A 48 -0.96 -21.04 7.43
N GLU A 49 -1.86 -21.94 7.01
CA GLU A 49 -1.67 -22.87 5.90
C GLU A 49 -1.59 -22.15 4.54
N GLY A 50 -1.99 -20.87 4.46
CA GLY A 50 -2.02 -20.10 3.22
C GLY A 50 -3.19 -20.45 2.31
N ARG A 51 -4.28 -20.97 2.88
CA ARG A 51 -5.53 -21.23 2.15
C ARG A 51 -6.16 -19.92 1.72
N ALA A 52 -6.84 -19.95 0.57
CA ALA A 52 -7.71 -18.85 0.18
C ALA A 52 -8.90 -18.77 1.15
N LEU A 53 -9.04 -17.64 1.84
CA LEU A 53 -10.16 -17.40 2.75
C LEU A 53 -11.33 -16.69 2.07
N PHE A 54 -11.02 -15.84 1.09
CA PHE A 54 -12.00 -14.97 0.44
C PHE A 54 -12.22 -15.41 -1.00
N LYS A 55 -13.50 -15.56 -1.35
CA LYS A 55 -13.90 -15.84 -2.72
C LYS A 55 -13.87 -14.55 -3.53
N ARG A 56 -13.24 -14.61 -4.69
CA ARG A 56 -12.98 -13.49 -5.59
C ARG A 56 -14.24 -12.70 -5.94
N GLU A 57 -15.32 -13.39 -6.31
CA GLU A 57 -16.58 -12.78 -6.70
C GLU A 57 -17.24 -12.03 -5.53
N THR A 58 -17.11 -12.57 -4.33
CA THR A 58 -17.68 -12.00 -3.10
C THR A 58 -16.90 -10.76 -2.65
N VAL A 59 -15.57 -10.80 -2.77
CA VAL A 59 -14.72 -9.61 -2.61
C VAL A 59 -15.10 -8.51 -3.60
N ALA A 60 -15.22 -8.84 -4.89
CA ALA A 60 -15.55 -7.86 -5.92
C ALA A 60 -16.93 -7.22 -5.66
N ARG A 61 -17.92 -8.01 -5.25
CA ARG A 61 -19.25 -7.52 -4.87
C ARG A 61 -19.18 -6.58 -3.67
N ALA A 62 -18.50 -6.99 -2.60
CA ALA A 62 -18.38 -6.19 -1.39
C ALA A 62 -17.71 -4.83 -1.67
N LEU A 63 -16.61 -4.82 -2.43
CA LEU A 63 -15.94 -3.57 -2.81
C LEU A 63 -16.81 -2.73 -3.76
N GLY A 64 -17.49 -3.34 -4.73
CA GLY A 64 -18.38 -2.63 -5.65
C GLY A 64 -19.58 -1.98 -4.96
N GLU A 65 -20.17 -2.64 -3.96
CA GLU A 65 -21.24 -2.07 -3.14
C GLU A 65 -20.76 -0.84 -2.36
N MET A 66 -19.52 -0.81 -1.88
CA MET A 66 -18.95 0.33 -1.16
C MET A 66 -18.63 1.51 -2.08
N VAL A 67 -18.32 1.24 -3.36
CA VAL A 67 -18.16 2.29 -4.36
C VAL A 67 -19.51 2.93 -4.72
N ASN A 68 -20.57 2.13 -4.83
CA ASN A 68 -21.89 2.57 -5.25
C ASN A 68 -22.75 3.12 -4.09
N GLY A 69 -22.60 2.56 -2.90
CA GLY A 69 -23.26 3.02 -1.68
C GLY A 69 -22.44 4.13 -1.06
N ARG A 70 -22.88 5.39 -1.22
CA ARG A 70 -22.36 6.63 -0.59
C ARG A 70 -21.20 6.41 0.41
N ALA A 71 -20.02 6.10 -0.09
CA ALA A 71 -18.75 6.42 0.58
C ALA A 71 -18.29 7.83 0.15
N ARG A 72 -19.25 8.67 -0.25
CA ARG A 72 -19.14 10.12 -0.11
C ARG A 72 -19.68 10.41 1.28
N GLU A 73 -18.84 11.06 2.08
CA GLU A 73 -19.13 11.69 3.38
C GLU A 73 -18.53 10.94 4.58
N ASN A 74 -17.68 11.69 5.28
CA ASN A 74 -17.06 11.41 6.59
C ASN A 74 -15.85 10.47 6.58
N LEU A 75 -14.80 10.82 5.83
CA LEU A 75 -13.44 10.51 6.29
C LEU A 75 -13.21 11.34 7.56
N ASP A 76 -13.51 10.75 8.72
CA ASP A 76 -13.15 11.17 10.08
C ASP A 76 -12.74 12.66 10.26
N GLN A 77 -13.58 13.60 9.79
CA GLN A 77 -13.49 15.02 10.18
C GLN A 77 -14.05 15.23 11.59
N GLU A 78 -14.73 14.22 12.13
CA GLU A 78 -15.11 14.16 13.54
C GLU A 78 -13.94 13.65 14.38
N ALA A 79 -13.01 14.56 14.72
CA ALA A 79 -12.33 14.66 16.01
C ALA A 79 -10.94 15.29 15.83
N CYS A 80 -10.88 16.62 15.81
CA CYS A 80 -9.81 17.40 16.45
C CYS A 80 -10.05 18.92 16.32
N ASN A 81 -11.30 19.40 16.25
CA ASN A 81 -11.55 20.85 16.26
C ASN A 81 -11.01 21.45 17.57
N GLY A 82 -9.90 22.19 17.46
CA GLY A 82 -9.27 22.93 18.55
C GLY A 82 -8.08 22.28 19.28
N THR A 83 -7.74 21.01 19.02
CA THR A 83 -6.55 20.38 19.65
C THR A 83 -5.41 20.30 18.62
N SER A 84 -4.27 20.94 18.92
CA SER A 84 -3.09 20.88 18.05
C SER A 84 -2.48 19.46 18.05
N ALA A 85 -1.89 19.05 16.92
CA ALA A 85 -1.17 17.77 16.82
C ALA A 85 -0.13 17.62 17.93
N ALA A 86 0.60 18.70 18.26
CA ALA A 86 1.56 18.75 19.36
C ALA A 86 0.96 18.37 20.74
N ARG A 87 -0.30 18.75 21.02
CA ARG A 87 -0.98 18.42 22.29
C ARG A 87 -1.45 16.96 22.34
N ILE A 88 -1.67 16.34 21.19
CA ILE A 88 -1.97 14.90 21.11
C ILE A 88 -0.66 14.13 21.23
N ALA A 89 0.36 14.56 20.49
CA ALA A 89 1.72 14.02 20.52
C ALA A 89 2.31 14.05 21.94
N SER A 90 2.05 15.09 22.75
CA SER A 90 2.52 15.13 24.14
C SER A 90 1.95 14.01 25.03
N LYS A 91 0.89 13.31 24.60
CA LYS A 91 0.35 12.11 25.29
C LYS A 91 1.01 10.82 24.84
N ILE A 92 1.78 10.85 23.75
CA ILE A 92 2.45 9.70 23.13
C ILE A 92 3.96 9.97 23.24
N GLN A 93 4.61 9.37 24.24
CA GLN A 93 6.06 9.58 24.42
C GLN A 93 6.87 8.97 23.28
N CYS A 94 6.54 7.75 22.87
CA CYS A 94 7.26 7.01 21.84
C CYS A 94 6.31 6.06 21.11
N VAL A 95 6.50 5.87 19.81
CA VAL A 95 5.86 4.83 18.99
C VAL A 95 6.94 3.90 18.45
N ASN A 96 6.87 2.62 18.80
CA ASN A 96 7.72 1.62 18.17
C ASN A 96 7.05 1.14 16.88
N ILE A 97 7.78 1.18 15.77
CA ILE A 97 7.29 0.78 14.45
C ILE A 97 8.09 -0.45 14.03
N TYR A 98 7.40 -1.57 13.89
CA TYR A 98 7.95 -2.86 13.55
C TYR A 98 7.68 -3.17 12.07
N VAL A 99 8.72 -3.53 11.34
CA VAL A 99 8.65 -3.96 9.93
C VAL A 99 9.54 -5.18 9.75
N SER A 100 9.14 -6.14 8.91
CA SER A 100 9.94 -7.37 8.77
C SER A 100 11.27 -7.10 8.08
N SER A 101 12.36 -7.61 8.66
CA SER A 101 13.69 -7.60 8.03
C SER A 101 13.76 -8.49 6.78
N ARG A 102 12.80 -9.42 6.63
CA ARG A 102 12.69 -10.38 5.54
C ARG A 102 11.54 -10.07 4.57
N GLY A 103 10.84 -8.97 4.83
CA GLY A 103 9.71 -8.50 4.04
C GLY A 103 10.14 -7.81 2.74
N ASN A 104 9.15 -7.30 2.02
CA ASN A 104 9.40 -6.50 0.86
C ASN A 104 10.00 -5.14 1.26
N VAL A 105 11.04 -4.68 0.57
CA VAL A 105 11.70 -3.39 0.81
C VAL A 105 10.72 -2.21 0.82
N PHE A 106 9.61 -2.27 0.07
CA PHE A 106 8.57 -1.25 0.10
C PHE A 106 7.94 -1.04 1.48
N MET A 107 7.89 -2.08 2.31
CA MET A 107 7.37 -1.97 3.67
C MET A 107 8.31 -1.16 4.56
N ASN A 108 9.63 -1.23 4.33
CA ASN A 108 10.62 -0.39 5.01
C ASN A 108 10.48 1.08 4.61
N GLU A 109 10.20 1.35 3.33
CA GLU A 109 9.94 2.70 2.85
C GLU A 109 8.68 3.29 3.51
N ILE A 110 7.58 2.54 3.55
CA ILE A 110 6.35 2.94 4.24
C ILE A 110 6.59 3.17 5.74
N ALA A 111 7.31 2.25 6.41
CA ALA A 111 7.65 2.40 7.81
C ALA A 111 8.46 3.67 8.09
N ALA A 112 9.42 3.98 7.23
CA ALA A 112 10.24 5.19 7.34
C ALA A 112 9.43 6.47 7.11
N ASP A 113 8.53 6.46 6.12
CA ASP A 113 7.68 7.62 5.81
C ASP A 113 6.68 7.90 6.94
N LEU A 114 6.06 6.86 7.52
CA LEU A 114 5.20 6.99 8.72
C LEU A 114 5.98 7.45 9.96
N ALA A 115 7.20 6.94 10.15
CA ALA A 115 8.06 7.36 11.26
C ALA A 115 8.43 8.84 11.17
N GLU A 116 8.65 9.33 9.95
CA GLU A 116 8.95 10.73 9.67
C GLU A 116 7.74 11.63 9.94
N ASP A 117 6.55 11.26 9.46
CA ASP A 117 5.31 11.99 9.75
C ASP A 117 5.10 12.17 11.26
N LEU A 118 5.33 11.12 12.04
CA LEU A 118 5.22 11.15 13.51
C LEU A 118 6.30 12.01 14.17
N ARG A 119 7.54 11.97 13.67
CA ARG A 119 8.64 12.82 14.18
C ARG A 119 8.40 14.29 13.91
N GLN A 120 7.85 14.64 12.74
CA GLN A 120 7.55 16.03 12.36
C GLN A 120 6.55 16.69 13.32
N VAL A 121 5.66 15.90 13.93
CA VAL A 121 4.69 16.36 14.94
C VAL A 121 5.17 16.15 16.39
N GLY A 122 6.44 15.76 16.58
CA GLY A 122 7.11 15.72 17.88
C GLY A 122 7.00 14.39 18.63
N VAL A 123 6.63 13.28 17.98
CA VAL A 123 6.60 11.95 18.58
C VAL A 123 7.93 11.24 18.34
N GLU A 124 8.55 10.69 19.40
CA GLU A 124 9.72 9.83 19.25
C GLU A 124 9.32 8.53 18.54
N THR A 125 10.08 8.10 17.54
CA THR A 125 9.80 6.85 16.84
C THR A 125 11.05 5.99 16.70
N LYS A 126 10.87 4.69 16.96
CA LYS A 126 11.92 3.66 16.79
C LYS A 126 11.49 2.69 15.71
N LEU A 127 12.34 2.56 14.68
CA LEU A 127 12.17 1.52 13.66
C LEU A 127 12.86 0.24 14.16
N LEU A 128 12.09 -0.84 14.25
CA LEU A 128 12.51 -2.14 14.77
C LEU A 128 12.04 -3.25 13.81
N ASP A 129 12.56 -4.45 13.98
CA ASP A 129 12.16 -5.64 13.25
C ASP A 129 11.92 -6.83 14.20
N GLU A 130 11.65 -8.00 13.64
CA GLU A 130 11.37 -9.22 14.41
C GLU A 130 12.56 -9.76 15.24
N THR A 131 13.76 -9.18 15.10
CA THR A 131 14.94 -9.54 15.87
C THR A 131 15.08 -8.76 17.18
N ALA A 132 14.31 -7.69 17.35
CA ALA A 132 14.25 -6.92 18.58
C ALA A 132 13.76 -7.77 19.76
N ASP A 133 14.05 -7.33 20.99
CA ASP A 133 13.45 -7.95 22.18
C ASP A 133 11.95 -7.65 22.19
N MET A 134 11.12 -8.69 22.32
CA MET A 134 9.65 -8.59 22.38
C MET A 134 9.18 -7.73 23.57
N SER A 135 9.99 -7.60 24.62
CA SER A 135 9.75 -6.69 25.75
C SER A 135 9.67 -5.22 25.34
N THR A 136 10.19 -4.86 24.16
CA THR A 136 10.04 -3.52 23.57
C THR A 136 8.62 -3.26 23.04
N CYS A 137 7.81 -4.29 22.84
CA CYS A 137 6.42 -4.14 22.38
C CYS A 137 5.55 -3.58 23.51
N VAL A 138 5.46 -2.25 23.55
CA VAL A 138 4.63 -1.50 24.50
C VAL A 138 3.61 -0.66 23.73
N ALA A 139 2.44 -0.42 24.33
CA ALA A 139 1.44 0.42 23.69
C ALA A 139 1.91 1.89 23.65
N PRO A 140 1.84 2.57 22.49
CA PRO A 140 1.43 2.06 21.18
C PRO A 140 2.60 1.48 20.36
N SER A 141 2.40 0.30 19.78
CA SER A 141 3.34 -0.31 18.82
C SER A 141 2.65 -0.50 17.47
N LEU A 142 3.25 -0.01 16.39
CA LEU A 142 2.74 -0.11 15.03
C LEU A 142 3.45 -1.26 14.30
N PHE A 143 2.70 -2.16 13.66
CA PHE A 143 3.25 -3.30 12.92
C PHE A 143 2.90 -3.16 11.42
N ILE A 144 3.91 -2.90 10.59
CA ILE A 144 3.75 -2.67 9.16
C ILE A 144 3.66 -4.01 8.42
N ALA A 145 2.73 -4.11 7.48
CA ALA A 145 2.52 -5.30 6.66
C ALA A 145 2.39 -6.56 7.53
N PRO A 146 1.28 -6.70 8.30
CA PRO A 146 1.12 -7.82 9.23
C PRO A 146 1.22 -9.19 8.55
N HIS A 147 0.87 -9.26 7.26
CA HIS A 147 1.03 -10.45 6.42
C HIS A 147 2.49 -10.84 6.15
N GLU A 148 3.46 -9.95 6.36
CA GLU A 148 4.90 -10.22 6.33
C GLU A 148 5.45 -10.30 7.75
N PHE A 149 5.20 -9.30 8.61
CA PHE A 149 5.79 -9.27 9.96
C PHE A 149 5.43 -10.52 10.77
N PHE A 150 4.16 -10.90 10.87
CA PHE A 150 3.74 -12.03 11.71
C PHE A 150 3.91 -13.40 11.04
N THR A 151 4.48 -13.46 9.84
CA THR A 151 4.51 -14.70 9.04
C THR A 151 5.91 -15.06 8.55
N LEU A 152 6.84 -14.10 8.53
CA LEU A 152 8.20 -14.29 8.08
C LEU A 152 9.19 -14.31 9.25
N GLY A 153 10.29 -15.04 9.06
CA GLY A 153 11.42 -15.04 10.01
C GLY A 153 10.99 -15.39 11.43
N ARG A 154 11.50 -14.61 12.39
CA ARG A 154 11.14 -14.74 13.81
C ARG A 154 9.81 -14.08 14.16
N GLY A 155 9.20 -13.32 13.24
CA GLY A 155 7.97 -12.61 13.52
C GLY A 155 6.75 -13.55 13.67
N VAL A 156 6.86 -14.80 13.21
CA VAL A 156 5.90 -15.88 13.55
C VAL A 156 5.77 -16.09 15.06
N GLU A 157 6.84 -15.85 15.83
CA GLU A 157 6.85 -15.96 17.30
C GLU A 157 6.06 -14.83 17.96
N TRP A 158 5.74 -13.74 17.23
CA TRP A 158 5.11 -12.55 17.78
C TRP A 158 3.58 -12.57 17.69
N LEU A 159 2.98 -13.57 17.03
CA LEU A 159 1.52 -13.69 16.92
C LEU A 159 0.89 -14.24 18.22
N ARG A 160 0.89 -13.39 19.26
CA ARG A 160 0.48 -13.74 20.63
C ARG A 160 -0.34 -12.61 21.26
N ASP A 161 -1.18 -12.96 22.21
CA ASP A 161 -2.12 -12.04 22.86
C ASP A 161 -1.40 -10.84 23.49
N GLU A 162 -0.26 -11.09 24.12
CA GLU A 162 0.57 -10.10 24.80
C GLU A 162 1.16 -9.04 23.85
N VAL A 163 1.33 -9.39 22.57
CA VAL A 163 1.77 -8.46 21.51
C VAL A 163 0.54 -7.77 20.90
N LEU A 164 -0.49 -8.55 20.54
CA LEU A 164 -1.67 -8.04 19.85
C LEU A 164 -2.49 -7.03 20.67
N LYS A 165 -2.46 -7.15 22.02
CA LYS A 165 -3.04 -6.14 22.93
C LYS A 165 -2.35 -4.77 22.86
N HIS A 166 -1.12 -4.70 22.36
CA HIS A 166 -0.35 -3.46 22.20
C HIS A 166 -0.22 -3.05 20.74
N ALA A 167 -0.47 -3.98 19.81
CA ALA A 167 -0.36 -3.78 18.39
C ALA A 167 -1.50 -2.92 17.82
N ILE A 168 -1.09 -1.92 17.06
CA ILE A 168 -1.84 -1.37 15.94
C ILE A 168 -1.17 -1.95 14.69
N VAL A 169 -1.92 -2.57 13.78
CA VAL A 169 -1.35 -3.04 12.52
C VAL A 169 -1.57 -2.02 11.42
N TYR A 170 -0.62 -1.90 10.49
CA TYR A 170 -0.74 -1.08 9.29
C TYR A 170 -0.76 -2.01 8.07
N ASN A 171 -1.96 -2.27 7.53
CA ASN A 171 -2.15 -3.13 6.38
C ASN A 171 -1.94 -2.37 5.06
N THR A 172 -1.22 -3.02 4.14
CA THR A 172 -0.91 -2.53 2.80
C THR A 172 -1.35 -3.51 1.70
N GLU A 173 -1.86 -4.68 2.09
CA GLU A 173 -2.11 -5.80 1.19
C GLU A 173 -3.55 -5.83 0.70
N GLN A 174 -3.72 -6.28 -0.54
CA GLN A 174 -5.00 -6.29 -1.24
C GLN A 174 -5.80 -7.54 -0.84
N ILE A 175 -7.08 -7.35 -0.53
CA ILE A 175 -7.94 -8.36 0.10
C ILE A 175 -8.07 -9.69 -0.66
N GLN A 176 -7.97 -9.66 -1.99
CA GLN A 176 -8.07 -10.83 -2.85
C GLN A 176 -6.81 -11.71 -2.85
N THR A 177 -5.71 -11.24 -2.24
CA THR A 177 -4.44 -11.97 -2.29
C THR A 177 -4.34 -13.00 -1.16
N PRO A 178 -3.58 -14.11 -1.38
CA PRO A 178 -3.28 -15.05 -0.30
C PRO A 178 -2.50 -14.39 0.86
N TRP A 179 -1.74 -13.34 0.60
CA TRP A 179 -1.00 -12.62 1.63
C TRP A 179 -1.94 -11.89 2.59
N PHE A 180 -3.00 -11.25 2.09
CA PHE A 180 -4.01 -10.66 2.98
C PHE A 180 -4.59 -11.71 3.93
N SER A 181 -4.90 -12.89 3.41
CA SER A 181 -5.39 -14.03 4.21
C SER A 181 -4.43 -14.41 5.33
N ARG A 182 -3.11 -14.40 5.08
CA ARG A 182 -2.09 -14.68 6.10
C ARG A 182 -2.04 -13.62 7.20
N GLY A 183 -2.37 -12.36 6.88
CA GLY A 183 -2.40 -11.27 7.84
C GLY A 183 -3.65 -11.25 8.74
N ILE A 184 -4.72 -11.96 8.39
CA ILE A 184 -6.03 -11.89 9.08
C ILE A 184 -5.94 -12.15 10.59
N PRO A 185 -5.22 -13.17 11.08
CA PRO A 185 -5.09 -13.39 12.52
C PRO A 185 -4.54 -12.18 13.28
N ALA A 186 -3.49 -11.55 12.74
CA ALA A 186 -2.90 -10.36 13.33
C ALA A 186 -3.83 -9.14 13.19
N MET A 187 -4.44 -8.94 12.02
CA MET A 187 -5.34 -7.81 11.77
C MET A 187 -6.55 -7.83 12.70
N LEU A 188 -7.23 -8.97 12.82
CA LEU A 188 -8.43 -9.07 13.66
C LEU A 188 -8.13 -9.17 15.16
N GLY A 189 -6.94 -9.66 15.52
CA GLY A 189 -6.48 -9.76 16.90
C GLY A 189 -5.89 -8.47 17.47
N ALA A 190 -5.38 -7.60 16.61
CA ALA A 190 -4.82 -6.32 17.01
C ALA A 190 -5.85 -5.39 17.66
N SER A 191 -5.33 -4.43 18.43
CA SER A 191 -6.12 -3.44 19.15
C SER A 191 -6.57 -2.28 18.26
N GLY A 192 -5.88 -2.08 17.13
CA GLY A 192 -6.26 -1.16 16.07
C GLY A 192 -5.76 -1.63 14.72
N ILE A 193 -6.49 -1.26 13.67
CA ILE A 193 -6.13 -1.50 12.28
C ILE A 193 -6.03 -0.15 11.59
N ILE A 194 -4.92 0.09 10.93
CA ILE A 194 -4.77 1.17 9.96
C ILE A 194 -4.64 0.49 8.61
N ASP A 195 -5.42 0.92 7.63
CA ASP A 195 -5.34 0.37 6.29
C ASP A 195 -5.06 1.49 5.28
N ILE A 196 -4.13 1.23 4.37
CA ILE A 196 -3.83 2.18 3.29
C ILE A 196 -4.99 2.27 2.29
N SER A 197 -5.89 1.27 2.24
CA SER A 197 -7.12 1.29 1.45
C SER A 197 -8.30 1.75 2.30
N PRO A 198 -8.99 2.85 1.93
CA PRO A 198 -10.14 3.33 2.69
C PRO A 198 -11.32 2.36 2.65
N GLN A 199 -11.51 1.63 1.54
CA GLN A 199 -12.54 0.60 1.44
C GLN A 199 -12.25 -0.55 2.41
N THR A 200 -11.00 -1.00 2.51
CA THR A 200 -10.62 -2.09 3.41
C THR A 200 -10.70 -1.65 4.88
N ALA A 201 -10.28 -0.43 5.20
CA ALA A 201 -10.47 0.16 6.54
C ALA A 201 -11.95 0.17 6.94
N GLN A 202 -12.83 0.56 6.03
CA GLN A 202 -14.27 0.59 6.27
C GLN A 202 -14.86 -0.82 6.41
N LEU A 203 -14.39 -1.83 5.66
CA LEU A 203 -14.79 -3.23 5.86
C LEU A 203 -14.47 -3.71 7.28
N PHE A 204 -13.27 -3.39 7.79
CA PHE A 204 -12.90 -3.72 9.16
C PHE A 204 -13.75 -2.98 10.20
N LYS A 205 -14.05 -1.70 9.97
CA LYS A 205 -14.91 -0.89 10.84
C LYS A 205 -16.33 -1.48 10.92
N ASP A 206 -16.91 -1.83 9.78
CA ASP A 206 -18.22 -2.48 9.69
C ASP A 206 -18.26 -3.84 10.39
N ALA A 207 -17.13 -4.56 10.40
CA ALA A 207 -16.98 -5.84 11.10
C ALA A 207 -16.79 -5.71 12.62
N GLY A 208 -16.76 -4.49 13.16
CA GLY A 208 -16.57 -4.22 14.60
C GLY A 208 -15.10 -4.19 15.04
N ALA A 209 -14.17 -4.05 14.10
CA ALA A 209 -12.78 -3.72 14.44
C ALA A 209 -12.62 -2.20 14.58
N ARG A 210 -11.64 -1.80 15.39
CA ARG A 210 -11.23 -0.40 15.50
C ARG A 210 -10.29 -0.12 14.33
N ALA A 211 -10.83 0.44 13.25
CA ALA A 211 -10.10 0.64 12.01
C ALA A 211 -10.17 2.09 11.52
N MET A 212 -9.09 2.56 10.89
CA MET A 212 -9.05 3.84 10.18
C MET A 212 -8.23 3.73 8.88
N HIS A 213 -8.43 4.69 8.00
CA HIS A 213 -7.58 4.87 6.83
C HIS A 213 -6.52 5.94 7.10
N TRP A 214 -5.26 5.63 6.79
CA TRP A 214 -4.17 6.60 6.82
C TRP A 214 -3.14 6.22 5.75
N GLU A 215 -2.60 7.24 5.09
CA GLU A 215 -1.52 7.11 4.11
C GLU A 215 -0.32 7.93 4.60
N PRO A 216 0.92 7.47 4.35
CA PRO A 216 2.10 8.21 4.75
C PRO A 216 2.25 9.50 3.92
N GLY A 217 2.74 10.56 4.53
CA GLY A 217 3.23 11.73 3.83
C GLY A 217 4.48 11.40 3.00
N ILE A 218 4.68 12.14 1.92
CA ILE A 218 5.85 11.93 1.04
C ILE A 218 6.79 13.12 1.12
N GLU A 219 8.00 12.90 1.61
CA GLU A 219 9.05 13.93 1.59
C GLU A 219 9.80 13.93 0.25
N ARG A 220 10.21 15.12 -0.21
CA ARG A 220 11.12 15.25 -1.35
C ARG A 220 12.52 14.80 -0.95
N ARG A 221 12.83 13.52 -1.15
CA ARG A 221 14.19 13.00 -0.94
C ARG A 221 15.03 13.20 -2.19
N LYS A 222 16.31 13.56 -1.98
CA LYS A 222 17.29 13.50 -3.07
C LYS A 222 17.55 12.02 -3.37
N PRO A 223 17.53 11.60 -4.65
CA PRO A 223 17.90 10.25 -5.01
C PRO A 223 19.31 9.94 -4.48
N SER A 224 19.45 8.79 -3.82
CA SER A 224 20.73 8.31 -3.32
C SER A 224 21.09 7.03 -4.05
N PHE A 225 22.13 7.08 -4.87
CA PHE A 225 22.63 5.92 -5.62
C PHE A 225 23.96 5.45 -5.04
N SER A 226 24.06 4.16 -4.73
CA SER A 226 25.34 3.53 -4.47
C SER A 226 26.10 3.29 -5.78
N GLN A 227 27.42 3.07 -5.70
CA GLN A 227 28.21 2.70 -6.88
C GLN A 227 27.69 1.39 -7.53
N THR A 228 27.19 0.46 -6.72
CA THR A 228 26.58 -0.79 -7.20
C THR A 228 25.31 -0.53 -7.99
N ASP A 229 24.46 0.40 -7.55
CA ASP A 229 23.22 0.75 -8.27
C ASP A 229 23.52 1.30 -9.67
N LEU A 230 24.54 2.15 -9.79
CA LEU A 230 24.96 2.75 -11.05
C LEU A 230 25.50 1.72 -12.06
N LEU A 231 26.00 0.59 -11.57
CA LEU A 231 26.48 -0.52 -12.40
C LEU A 231 25.37 -1.49 -12.81
N HIS A 232 24.16 -1.32 -12.28
CA HIS A 232 23.04 -2.21 -12.56
C HIS A 232 22.72 -2.25 -14.06
N PRO A 233 22.45 -3.43 -14.67
CA PRO A 233 22.18 -3.53 -16.11
C PRO A 233 21.05 -2.62 -16.60
N LEU A 234 20.02 -2.40 -15.78
CA LEU A 234 18.93 -1.48 -16.13
C LEU A 234 19.42 -0.04 -16.33
N MET A 235 20.42 0.43 -15.59
CA MET A 235 20.98 1.77 -15.81
C MET A 235 21.66 1.89 -17.18
N ARG A 236 22.27 0.81 -17.68
CA ARG A 236 23.03 0.82 -18.94
C ARG A 236 22.14 0.98 -20.16
N VAL A 237 20.91 0.46 -20.11
CA VAL A 237 19.95 0.51 -21.22
C VAL A 237 19.16 1.81 -21.28
N LEU A 238 19.24 2.67 -20.25
CA LEU A 238 18.56 3.96 -20.25
C LEU A 238 19.16 4.93 -21.29
N PRO A 239 18.35 5.87 -21.80
CA PRO A 239 18.83 7.00 -22.61
C PRO A 239 19.99 7.73 -21.92
N LYS A 240 20.92 8.31 -22.70
CA LYS A 240 22.10 9.00 -22.15
C LYS A 240 21.74 10.07 -21.11
N ALA A 241 20.67 10.83 -21.36
CA ALA A 241 20.20 11.85 -20.43
C ALA A 241 19.65 11.26 -19.11
N ALA A 242 19.05 10.07 -19.15
CA ALA A 242 18.55 9.36 -17.97
C ALA A 242 19.64 8.58 -17.22
N ARG A 243 20.86 8.45 -17.78
CA ARG A 243 21.99 7.84 -17.06
C ARG A 243 22.67 8.81 -16.09
N ASP A 244 22.49 10.11 -16.29
CA ASP A 244 22.97 11.13 -15.38
C ASP A 244 21.98 11.31 -14.22
N VAL A 245 22.24 10.64 -13.10
CA VAL A 245 21.38 10.68 -11.91
C VAL A 245 21.33 12.07 -11.24
N ALA A 246 22.31 12.94 -11.53
CA ALA A 246 22.30 14.30 -11.01
C ALA A 246 21.37 15.22 -11.82
N ARG A 247 21.12 14.91 -13.09
CA ARG A 247 20.32 15.74 -14.00
C ARG A 247 18.86 15.80 -13.58
N THR A 248 18.36 17.02 -13.37
CA THR A 248 16.94 17.30 -13.13
C THR A 248 16.21 17.62 -14.44
N PHE A 249 14.90 17.40 -14.45
CA PHE A 249 14.00 17.73 -15.54
C PHE A 249 12.88 18.57 -14.95
N ASP A 250 13.02 19.89 -15.04
CA ASP A 250 12.08 20.84 -14.45
C ASP A 250 10.75 20.82 -15.22
N ASP A 251 10.83 20.76 -16.55
CA ASP A 251 9.68 20.57 -17.41
C ASP A 251 9.40 19.10 -17.68
N TRP A 252 8.12 18.73 -17.53
CA TRP A 252 7.64 17.37 -17.80
C TRP A 252 7.94 16.91 -19.23
N ALA A 253 7.84 17.82 -20.21
CA ALA A 253 8.05 17.52 -21.63
C ALA A 253 9.51 17.18 -21.99
N ASP A 254 10.48 17.65 -21.20
CA ASP A 254 11.92 17.45 -21.46
C ASP A 254 12.44 16.09 -21.00
N ARG A 255 11.58 15.30 -20.36
CA ARG A 255 11.93 13.99 -19.82
C ARG A 255 12.28 13.02 -20.94
N PRO A 256 13.41 12.29 -20.83
CA PRO A 256 13.96 11.50 -21.92
C PRO A 256 13.24 10.18 -22.18
N LEU A 257 12.41 9.71 -21.24
CA LEU A 257 11.55 8.54 -21.43
C LEU A 257 10.11 9.00 -21.58
N ASP A 258 9.42 8.43 -22.56
CA ASP A 258 8.00 8.68 -22.74
C ASP A 258 7.18 7.86 -21.75
N ILE A 259 7.52 6.58 -21.56
CA ILE A 259 6.74 5.63 -20.75
C ILE A 259 7.66 4.75 -19.91
N SER A 260 7.35 4.61 -18.62
CA SER A 260 7.93 3.56 -17.78
C SER A 260 6.90 2.69 -17.10
N PHE A 261 7.26 1.43 -16.89
CA PHE A 261 6.51 0.47 -16.09
C PHE A 261 7.48 -0.44 -15.32
N PHE A 262 7.25 -0.64 -14.03
CA PHE A 262 8.02 -1.56 -13.19
C PHE A 262 7.09 -2.46 -12.41
N GLY A 263 6.95 -3.75 -12.73
CA GLY A 263 6.06 -4.63 -11.99
C GLY A 263 6.49 -6.08 -12.03
N THR A 264 5.79 -6.91 -11.26
CA THR A 264 5.92 -8.36 -11.43
C THR A 264 5.16 -8.83 -12.66
N ASP A 265 5.62 -9.90 -13.29
CA ASP A 265 4.88 -10.59 -14.34
C ASP A 265 3.52 -11.10 -13.82
N SER A 266 2.56 -11.17 -14.74
CA SER A 266 1.23 -11.72 -14.51
C SER A 266 0.53 -11.94 -15.85
N PRO A 267 -0.37 -12.93 -15.96
CA PRO A 267 -1.11 -13.15 -17.20
C PRO A 267 -1.84 -11.91 -17.73
N ARG A 268 -2.37 -11.07 -16.84
CA ARG A 268 -3.06 -9.82 -17.19
C ARG A 268 -2.10 -8.81 -17.82
N ARG A 269 -0.98 -8.53 -17.15
CA ARG A 269 0.03 -7.59 -17.66
C ARG A 269 0.62 -8.09 -18.98
N ASP A 270 0.96 -9.37 -19.06
CA ASP A 270 1.49 -9.98 -20.29
C ASP A 270 0.50 -9.82 -21.45
N SER A 271 -0.80 -10.01 -21.19
CA SER A 271 -1.85 -9.78 -22.20
C SER A 271 -1.91 -8.33 -22.68
N VAL A 272 -1.88 -7.36 -21.76
CA VAL A 272 -1.95 -5.93 -22.09
C VAL A 272 -0.71 -5.49 -22.88
N PHE A 273 0.48 -5.77 -22.37
CA PHE A 273 1.73 -5.38 -23.03
C PHE A 273 1.96 -6.14 -24.33
N GLY A 274 1.63 -7.44 -24.39
CA GLY A 274 1.72 -8.24 -25.62
C GLY A 274 0.78 -7.74 -26.71
N ARG A 275 -0.48 -7.42 -26.37
CA ARG A 275 -1.47 -6.87 -27.32
C ARG A 275 -1.04 -5.54 -27.93
N HIS A 276 -0.38 -4.70 -27.13
CA HIS A 276 -0.03 -3.33 -27.52
C HIS A 276 1.47 -3.13 -27.77
N ALA A 277 2.25 -4.21 -27.87
CA ALA A 277 3.71 -4.16 -28.00
C ALA A 277 4.17 -3.30 -29.18
N GLY A 278 3.50 -3.44 -30.34
CA GLY A 278 3.81 -2.64 -31.53
C GLY A 278 3.64 -1.14 -31.30
N ARG A 279 2.59 -0.74 -30.57
CA ARG A 279 2.35 0.67 -30.22
C ARG A 279 3.33 1.19 -29.18
N PHE A 280 3.67 0.38 -28.17
CA PHE A 280 4.67 0.78 -27.18
C PHE A 280 6.08 0.89 -27.78
N ALA A 281 6.37 0.17 -28.87
CA ALA A 281 7.64 0.27 -29.58
C ALA A 281 7.86 1.61 -30.31
N ASP A 282 6.79 2.38 -30.55
CA ASP A 282 6.86 3.71 -31.15
C ASP A 282 7.38 4.78 -30.16
N TYR A 283 7.49 4.44 -28.87
CA TYR A 283 7.86 5.34 -27.77
C TYR A 283 9.22 5.00 -27.16
N SER A 284 9.85 6.00 -26.53
CA SER A 284 11.00 5.73 -25.66
C SER A 284 10.52 5.12 -24.35
N THR A 285 10.66 3.79 -24.21
CA THR A 285 10.08 3.06 -23.08
C THR A 285 11.12 2.39 -22.18
N CYS A 286 10.78 2.29 -20.89
CA CYS A 286 11.45 1.43 -19.93
C CYS A 286 10.41 0.53 -19.24
N ILE A 287 10.19 -0.66 -19.79
CA ILE A 287 9.21 -1.64 -19.29
C ILE A 287 9.98 -2.79 -18.64
N TYR A 288 9.85 -2.92 -17.33
CA TYR A 288 10.54 -3.93 -16.54
C TYR A 288 9.55 -4.88 -15.85
N PHE A 289 9.75 -6.17 -16.12
CA PHE A 289 9.06 -7.28 -15.45
C PHE A 289 10.02 -8.03 -14.54
N ARG A 290 9.69 -8.07 -13.24
CA ARG A 290 10.31 -9.02 -12.31
C ARG A 290 9.53 -10.32 -12.32
N ARG A 291 10.22 -11.46 -12.43
CA ARG A 291 9.57 -12.77 -12.32
C ARG A 291 9.05 -13.01 -10.91
N GLN A 292 7.80 -13.46 -10.80
CA GLN A 292 7.09 -13.69 -9.55
C GLN A 292 7.77 -14.76 -8.67
N SER A 293 8.52 -15.70 -9.27
CA SER A 293 9.17 -16.82 -8.56
C SER A 293 10.31 -16.40 -7.61
N LEU A 294 10.66 -15.11 -7.55
CA LEU A 294 11.80 -14.62 -6.79
C LEU A 294 11.44 -14.13 -5.36
N GLY A 295 10.23 -14.41 -4.86
CA GLY A 295 9.82 -14.03 -3.50
C GLY A 295 9.76 -12.50 -3.27
N PRO A 296 9.71 -12.04 -2.00
CA PRO A 296 9.77 -10.61 -1.66
C PRO A 296 11.04 -9.93 -2.21
N LEU A 297 10.96 -8.61 -2.43
CA LEU A 297 12.13 -7.80 -2.78
C LEU A 297 12.98 -7.58 -1.52
N ASP A 298 14.02 -8.37 -1.34
CA ASP A 298 14.96 -8.20 -0.23
C ASP A 298 15.84 -6.97 -0.48
N GLY A 299 15.69 -5.95 0.39
CA GLY A 299 16.43 -4.69 0.32
C GLY A 299 17.95 -4.83 0.50
N ASN A 300 18.41 -5.93 1.11
CA ASN A 300 19.84 -6.25 1.29
C ASN A 300 20.42 -7.08 0.14
N SER A 301 19.58 -7.45 -0.84
CA SER A 301 19.99 -8.20 -2.02
C SER A 301 20.18 -7.28 -3.23
N ALA A 302 20.53 -7.85 -4.39
CA ALA A 302 20.56 -7.12 -5.66
C ALA A 302 19.20 -6.45 -6.00
N ASP A 303 18.09 -6.93 -5.42
CA ASP A 303 16.76 -6.38 -5.62
C ASP A 303 16.55 -5.01 -4.95
N GLY A 304 17.32 -4.67 -3.91
CA GLY A 304 17.24 -3.36 -3.25
C GLY A 304 17.60 -2.20 -4.18
N ALA A 305 18.41 -2.45 -5.22
CA ALA A 305 18.71 -1.46 -6.25
C ALA A 305 17.49 -1.17 -7.16
N LEU A 306 16.59 -2.16 -7.34
CA LEU A 306 15.47 -2.04 -8.28
C LEU A 306 14.48 -0.95 -7.88
N THR A 307 14.27 -0.72 -6.58
CA THR A 307 13.32 0.30 -6.13
C THR A 307 13.85 1.71 -6.39
N ARG A 308 15.12 1.96 -6.04
CA ARG A 308 15.82 3.22 -6.34
C ARG A 308 15.90 3.49 -7.85
N ILE A 309 16.16 2.44 -8.65
CA ILE A 309 16.17 2.55 -10.11
C ILE A 309 14.76 2.85 -10.64
N ALA A 310 13.71 2.22 -10.11
CA ALA A 310 12.33 2.48 -10.51
C ALA A 310 11.89 3.92 -10.21
N GLU A 311 12.26 4.45 -9.05
CA GLU A 311 12.05 5.87 -8.67
C GLU A 311 12.77 6.82 -9.64
N HIS A 312 14.04 6.55 -9.97
CA HIS A 312 14.80 7.37 -10.90
C HIS A 312 14.29 7.29 -12.33
N VAL A 313 13.90 6.10 -12.78
CA VAL A 313 13.25 5.96 -14.09
C VAL A 313 11.94 6.74 -14.11
N SER A 314 11.11 6.66 -13.07
CA SER A 314 9.90 7.49 -12.95
C SER A 314 10.20 8.99 -13.04
N ARG A 315 11.27 9.47 -12.38
CA ARG A 315 11.74 10.86 -12.50
C ARG A 315 12.15 11.24 -13.93
N CYS A 316 12.69 10.30 -14.69
CA CYS A 316 13.09 10.48 -16.08
C CYS A 316 11.96 10.23 -17.09
N SER A 317 10.77 9.83 -16.63
CA SER A 317 9.64 9.46 -17.48
C SER A 317 8.55 10.53 -17.51
N LYS A 318 8.02 10.80 -18.70
CA LYS A 318 6.78 11.56 -18.87
C LYS A 318 5.63 10.81 -18.22
N ILE A 319 5.44 9.53 -18.59
CA ILE A 319 4.35 8.69 -18.10
C ILE A 319 4.88 7.54 -17.25
N SER A 320 4.38 7.42 -16.01
CA SER A 320 4.47 6.20 -15.22
C SER A 320 3.19 5.40 -15.42
N LEU A 321 3.30 4.33 -16.19
CA LEU A 321 2.18 3.44 -16.48
C LEU A 321 1.96 2.50 -15.29
N ASN A 322 0.72 2.44 -14.81
CA ASN A 322 0.27 1.49 -13.81
C ASN A 322 -0.73 0.52 -14.46
N ILE A 323 -0.37 -0.76 -14.52
CA ILE A 323 -1.29 -1.83 -14.90
C ILE A 323 -1.40 -2.79 -13.73
N HIS A 324 -2.60 -2.96 -13.20
CA HIS A 324 -2.82 -3.87 -12.08
C HIS A 324 -2.43 -5.32 -12.44
N ARG A 325 -2.05 -6.07 -11.42
CA ARG A 325 -1.59 -7.45 -11.54
C ARG A 325 -2.72 -8.40 -11.93
N ASP A 326 -3.91 -8.20 -11.39
CA ASP A 326 -5.11 -9.01 -11.63
C ASP A 326 -6.32 -8.09 -11.86
N GLU A 327 -7.50 -8.64 -12.10
CA GLU A 327 -8.72 -7.88 -12.45
C GLU A 327 -9.32 -7.07 -11.30
N PHE A 328 -8.79 -7.19 -10.08
CA PHE A 328 -9.30 -6.44 -8.95
C PHE A 328 -8.78 -5.01 -8.98
N SER A 329 -9.72 -4.07 -9.01
CA SER A 329 -9.42 -2.66 -8.82
C SER A 329 -8.86 -2.44 -7.41
N TYR A 330 -7.69 -1.81 -7.33
CA TYR A 330 -7.06 -1.39 -6.08
C TYR A 330 -6.29 -0.11 -6.35
N PHE A 331 -6.34 0.87 -5.45
CA PHE A 331 -5.51 2.05 -5.61
C PHE A 331 -4.09 1.74 -5.12
N GLU A 332 -3.17 1.39 -6.03
CA GLU A 332 -1.78 1.02 -5.70
C GLU A 332 -0.96 2.24 -5.25
N TRP A 333 -1.26 2.76 -4.05
CA TRP A 333 -0.72 4.02 -3.51
C TRP A 333 0.80 4.12 -3.64
N HIS A 334 1.54 3.06 -3.27
CA HIS A 334 2.99 3.05 -3.35
C HIS A 334 3.51 3.27 -4.79
N ARG A 335 2.89 2.61 -5.77
CA ARG A 335 3.32 2.70 -7.17
C ARG A 335 2.84 3.99 -7.84
N MET A 336 1.58 4.36 -7.61
CA MET A 336 1.00 5.54 -8.24
C MET A 336 1.53 6.82 -7.59
N VAL A 337 1.48 6.92 -6.26
CA VAL A 337 1.80 8.14 -5.54
C VAL A 337 3.29 8.25 -5.26
N ARG A 338 3.86 7.26 -4.55
CA ARG A 338 5.25 7.30 -4.09
C ARG A 338 6.26 7.11 -5.22
N GLN A 339 6.07 6.11 -6.08
CA GLN A 339 6.96 5.89 -7.22
C GLN A 339 6.65 6.85 -8.38
N GLY A 340 5.39 7.05 -8.74
CA GLY A 340 4.97 7.88 -9.88
C GLY A 340 4.95 9.38 -9.59
N MET A 341 3.85 9.84 -9.00
CA MET A 341 3.51 11.26 -8.85
C MET A 341 4.56 12.05 -8.05
N ALA A 342 5.12 11.48 -6.98
CA ALA A 342 6.13 12.14 -6.16
C ALA A 342 7.42 12.46 -6.92
N HIS A 343 7.68 11.73 -8.02
CA HIS A 343 8.80 11.96 -8.92
C HIS A 343 8.39 12.82 -10.15
N GLY A 344 7.20 13.41 -10.12
CA GLY A 344 6.66 14.32 -11.13
C GLY A 344 6.28 13.65 -12.46
N SER A 345 6.20 12.32 -12.50
CA SER A 345 5.67 11.64 -13.69
C SER A 345 4.15 11.70 -13.68
N LEU A 346 3.56 11.78 -14.89
CA LEU A 346 2.14 11.63 -15.07
C LEU A 346 1.79 10.16 -14.88
N VAL A 347 0.89 9.84 -13.95
CA VAL A 347 0.41 8.47 -13.78
C VAL A 347 -0.76 8.22 -14.73
N VAL A 348 -0.65 7.13 -15.50
CA VAL A 348 -1.76 6.57 -16.29
C VAL A 348 -2.02 5.17 -15.75
N THR A 349 -3.26 4.87 -15.36
CA THR A 349 -3.64 3.59 -14.77
C THR A 349 -4.84 2.95 -15.46
N ASP A 350 -4.96 1.63 -15.39
CA ASP A 350 -6.25 0.96 -15.60
C ASP A 350 -7.20 1.20 -14.40
N PRO A 351 -8.51 0.91 -14.51
CA PRO A 351 -9.48 1.26 -13.48
C PRO A 351 -9.16 0.78 -12.07
N CYS A 352 -9.08 1.71 -11.12
CA CYS A 352 -8.87 1.44 -9.70
C CYS A 352 -10.09 1.88 -8.86
N LEU A 353 -10.10 1.48 -7.59
CA LEU A 353 -11.13 1.93 -6.65
C LEU A 353 -10.99 3.45 -6.41
N PRO A 354 -12.10 4.16 -6.15
CA PRO A 354 -12.05 5.58 -5.87
C PRO A 354 -11.16 5.88 -4.67
N HIS A 355 -10.22 6.79 -4.85
CA HIS A 355 -9.42 7.32 -3.77
C HIS A 355 -10.07 8.59 -3.19
N PRO A 356 -10.02 8.82 -1.88
CA PRO A 356 -10.68 9.94 -1.22
C PRO A 356 -10.22 11.32 -1.70
N TYR A 357 -8.92 11.48 -1.97
CA TYR A 357 -8.30 12.77 -2.31
C TYR A 357 -7.87 12.85 -3.77
N LEU A 358 -7.00 11.93 -4.21
CA LEU A 358 -6.58 11.76 -5.60
C LEU A 358 -7.74 11.33 -6.51
N LYS A 359 -7.90 11.98 -7.66
CA LYS A 359 -9.02 11.79 -8.60
C LYS A 359 -8.54 11.58 -10.03
N PRO A 360 -9.14 10.63 -10.79
CA PRO A 360 -8.93 10.53 -12.23
C PRO A 360 -9.26 11.85 -12.96
N GLY A 361 -8.48 12.20 -13.97
CA GLY A 361 -8.60 13.44 -14.75
C GLY A 361 -8.10 14.72 -14.04
N VAL A 362 -7.80 14.63 -12.74
CA VAL A 362 -7.31 15.77 -11.93
C VAL A 362 -5.87 15.53 -11.46
N HIS A 363 -5.58 14.33 -10.94
CA HIS A 363 -4.28 13.99 -10.35
C HIS A 363 -3.56 12.83 -11.07
N PHE A 364 -4.31 12.04 -11.84
CA PHE A 364 -3.82 10.98 -12.72
C PHE A 364 -4.83 10.74 -13.83
N PHE A 365 -4.46 9.99 -14.87
CA PHE A 365 -5.42 9.49 -15.83
C PHE A 365 -5.77 8.03 -15.59
N GLN A 366 -7.02 7.70 -15.86
CA GLN A 366 -7.54 6.34 -15.79
C GLN A 366 -8.22 6.01 -17.12
N GLU A 367 -7.93 4.84 -17.68
CA GLU A 367 -8.55 4.37 -18.91
C GLU A 367 -8.56 2.84 -18.98
N GLU A 368 -9.55 2.26 -19.66
CA GLU A 368 -9.60 0.82 -19.90
C GLU A 368 -8.34 0.33 -20.62
N PRO A 369 -7.78 -0.85 -20.27
CA PRO A 369 -6.51 -1.30 -20.82
C PRO A 369 -6.41 -1.30 -22.35
N ARG A 370 -7.54 -1.57 -23.03
CA ARG A 370 -7.63 -1.57 -24.50
C ARG A 370 -7.56 -0.17 -25.14
N HIS A 371 -7.80 0.88 -24.36
CA HIS A 371 -7.83 2.27 -24.80
C HIS A 371 -6.66 3.10 -24.27
N ILE A 372 -5.88 2.58 -23.30
CA ILE A 372 -4.65 3.22 -22.80
C ILE A 372 -3.72 3.70 -23.92
N PRO A 373 -3.45 2.95 -25.01
CA PRO A 373 -2.60 3.46 -26.09
C PRO A 373 -3.13 4.74 -26.73
N ASN A 374 -4.46 4.86 -26.93
CA ASN A 374 -5.05 6.07 -27.51
C ASN A 374 -4.90 7.27 -26.58
N LEU A 375 -5.05 7.04 -25.27
CA LEU A 375 -4.83 8.08 -24.26
C LEU A 375 -3.38 8.55 -24.27
N ILE A 376 -2.42 7.62 -24.38
CA ILE A 376 -0.99 7.92 -24.48
C ILE A 376 -0.68 8.70 -25.77
N ASP A 377 -1.24 8.28 -26.92
CA ASP A 377 -1.09 8.98 -28.20
C ASP A 377 -1.56 10.45 -28.08
N TRP A 378 -2.69 10.69 -27.42
CA TRP A 378 -3.20 12.04 -27.19
C TRP A 378 -2.31 12.84 -26.21
N ILE A 379 -1.91 12.26 -25.07
CA ILE A 379 -1.06 12.92 -24.06
C ILE A 379 0.28 13.35 -24.66
N LEU A 380 0.92 12.48 -25.44
CA LEU A 380 2.27 12.72 -25.95
C LEU A 380 2.27 13.45 -27.29
N GLY A 381 1.26 13.22 -28.13
CA GLY A 381 1.22 13.68 -29.53
C GLY A 381 0.46 14.98 -29.78
N SER A 382 -0.32 15.49 -28.83
CA SER A 382 -1.15 16.68 -29.02
C SER A 382 -0.84 17.81 -28.04
N ALA A 383 -0.95 19.06 -28.49
CA ALA A 383 -0.73 20.23 -27.63
C ALA A 383 -1.74 20.30 -26.47
N ASP A 384 -2.99 19.92 -26.73
CA ASP A 384 -4.05 19.83 -25.71
C ASP A 384 -3.74 18.76 -24.67
N GLY A 385 -3.36 17.55 -25.11
CA GLY A 385 -2.96 16.46 -24.21
C GLY A 385 -1.74 16.79 -23.35
N GLN A 386 -0.73 17.45 -23.92
CA GLN A 386 0.45 17.90 -23.18
C GLN A 386 0.09 19.00 -22.16
N SER A 387 -0.76 19.95 -22.54
CA SER A 387 -1.24 20.99 -21.61
C SER A 387 -2.00 20.37 -20.44
N LYS A 388 -2.89 19.41 -20.72
CA LYS A 388 -3.63 18.72 -19.67
C LYS A 388 -2.73 17.84 -18.80
N ALA A 389 -1.73 17.19 -19.38
CA ALA A 389 -0.73 16.43 -18.63
C ALA A 389 0.02 17.31 -17.61
N SER A 390 0.49 18.50 -18.04
CA SER A 390 1.13 19.46 -17.14
C SER A 390 0.20 19.92 -16.01
N GLU A 391 -1.07 20.19 -16.30
CA GLU A 391 -2.07 20.54 -15.28
C GLU A 391 -2.25 19.40 -14.25
N VAL A 392 -2.40 18.16 -14.73
CA VAL A 392 -2.61 16.99 -13.87
C VAL A 392 -1.38 16.72 -12.98
N VAL A 393 -0.17 16.83 -13.53
CA VAL A 393 1.08 16.69 -12.75
C VAL A 393 1.21 17.80 -11.70
N ALA A 394 0.86 19.04 -12.05
CA ALA A 394 0.88 20.16 -11.11
C ALA A 394 -0.10 19.96 -9.95
N ASN A 395 -1.34 19.53 -10.24
CA ASN A 395 -2.34 19.23 -9.23
C ASN A 395 -1.89 18.10 -8.29
N ALA A 396 -1.37 16.99 -8.84
CA ALA A 396 -0.84 15.89 -8.04
C ALA A 396 0.31 16.34 -7.13
N THR A 397 1.25 17.10 -7.69
CA THR A 397 2.40 17.64 -6.94
C THR A 397 1.93 18.57 -5.83
N SER A 398 0.97 19.46 -6.11
CA SER A 398 0.43 20.39 -5.12
C SER A 398 -0.21 19.66 -3.95
N LEU A 399 -0.97 18.59 -4.21
CA LEU A 399 -1.65 17.83 -3.16
C LEU A 399 -0.65 17.02 -2.31
N ILE A 400 0.24 16.25 -2.95
CA ILE A 400 1.18 15.34 -2.27
C ILE A 400 2.15 16.08 -1.35
N PHE A 401 2.54 17.30 -1.74
CA PHE A 401 3.48 18.12 -0.98
C PHE A 401 2.80 19.25 -0.18
N ASP A 402 1.46 19.29 -0.07
CA ASP A 402 0.78 20.25 0.83
C ASP A 402 1.00 19.81 2.29
N SER A 403 1.78 20.60 3.03
CA SER A 403 2.07 20.34 4.44
C SER A 403 0.82 20.39 5.31
N ARG A 404 -0.18 21.23 4.99
CA ARG A 404 -1.42 21.34 5.77
C ARG A 404 -2.25 20.08 5.64
N PHE A 405 -2.31 19.53 4.42
CA PHE A 405 -2.99 18.28 4.15
C PHE A 405 -2.35 17.13 4.93
N ARG A 406 -1.01 17.04 4.91
CA ARG A 406 -0.24 16.08 5.70
C ARG A 406 -0.48 16.24 7.20
N ASP A 407 -0.35 17.46 7.73
CA ASP A 407 -0.49 17.74 9.16
C ASP A 407 -1.88 17.35 9.67
N GLU A 408 -2.93 17.63 8.89
CA GLU A 408 -4.29 17.26 9.24
C GLU A 408 -4.46 15.74 9.33
N HIS A 409 -3.94 14.99 8.36
CA HIS A 409 -4.00 13.53 8.33
C HIS A 409 -3.21 12.89 9.46
N THR A 410 -1.96 13.35 9.66
CA THR A 410 -1.11 12.88 10.76
C THR A 410 -1.76 13.17 12.11
N ARG A 411 -2.47 14.28 12.26
CA ARG A 411 -3.22 14.59 13.49
C ARG A 411 -4.35 13.60 13.76
N VAL A 412 -5.11 13.20 12.74
CA VAL A 412 -6.17 12.18 12.90
C VAL A 412 -5.56 10.83 13.27
N ALA A 413 -4.47 10.44 12.61
CA ALA A 413 -3.72 9.23 12.94
C ALA A 413 -3.17 9.26 14.39
N LEU A 414 -2.62 10.39 14.83
CA LEU A 414 -2.18 10.58 16.21
C LEU A 414 -3.31 10.42 17.22
N ALA A 415 -4.50 10.95 16.94
CA ALA A 415 -5.66 10.78 17.81
C ALA A 415 -6.04 9.30 17.95
N PHE A 416 -6.01 8.56 16.84
CA PHE A 416 -6.20 7.12 16.83
C PHE A 416 -5.07 6.38 17.58
N ILE A 417 -3.82 6.79 17.48
CA ILE A 417 -2.74 6.15 18.23
C ILE A 417 -2.86 6.47 19.74
N ALA A 418 -3.19 7.71 20.12
CA ALA A 418 -3.30 8.14 21.51
C ALA A 418 -4.45 7.50 22.29
N ASP A 419 -5.60 7.28 21.64
CA ASP A 419 -6.74 6.58 22.26
C ASP A 419 -6.37 5.14 22.65
N HIS A 420 -5.44 4.52 21.92
CA HIS A 420 -4.87 3.21 22.30
C HIS A 420 -3.98 3.31 23.54
N SER A 421 -3.11 4.33 23.62
CA SER A 421 -2.23 4.56 24.79
C SER A 421 -2.97 4.91 26.08
N SER A 422 -4.18 5.49 25.97
CA SER A 422 -4.96 6.00 27.11
C SER A 422 -5.76 4.91 27.82
N LYS A 423 -5.97 3.74 27.20
CA LYS A 423 -6.62 2.57 27.80
C LYS A 423 -5.61 1.80 28.67
N LYS A 424 -5.13 2.44 29.75
CA LYS A 424 -4.54 1.72 30.87
C LYS A 424 -5.65 0.92 31.56
N GLU A 425 -5.41 -0.38 31.70
CA GLU A 425 -6.12 -1.38 32.52
C GLU A 425 -7.28 -0.83 33.37
N LYS A 426 -8.50 -1.06 32.88
CA LYS A 426 -9.69 -1.18 33.73
C LYS A 426 -10.13 -2.63 33.72
#